data_AF-A0A258ANI9-F1
#
_entry.id   AF-A0A258ANI9-F1
#
_cell.length_a   1.000
_cell.length_b   1.000
_cell.length_c   1.000
_cell.angle_alpha   90.00
_cell.angle_beta   90.00
_cell.angle_gamma   90.00
#
_symmetry.space_group_name_H-M   'P 1'
#
loop_
_entity.id
_entity.type
_entity.pdbx_description
1 polymer ?
#
loop_
_entity_poly.entity_id
_entity_poly.type
_entity_poly.pdbx_seq_one_letter_code
_entity_poly.pdbx_strand_id
1 'polypeptide(L)'
;MNTPTILALGPLGTPEMIIIGILILVLFGAKKLPTFARSLGKSMGEFKKARTEFETELQNAQEEVERPKITPPQEKRQPVANVEDS
;
A
#
# COMPACT_ATOMS: atom_id res chain seq x y z
N MET A 1 -30.18 -48.38 11.56
CA MET A 1 -29.13 -48.00 10.58
C MET A 1 -29.10 -46.48 10.51
N ASN A 2 -28.10 -45.86 11.11
CA ASN A 2 -27.79 -44.44 10.98
C ASN A 2 -26.96 -44.25 9.70
N THR A 3 -27.64 -44.04 8.58
CA THR A 3 -26.99 -43.52 7.38
C THR A 3 -26.36 -42.17 7.74
N PRO A 4 -25.05 -41.98 7.58
CA PRO A 4 -24.43 -40.73 7.98
C PRO A 4 -24.85 -39.67 6.96
N THR A 5 -25.54 -38.64 7.43
CA THR A 5 -25.97 -37.42 6.75
C THR A 5 -24.75 -36.58 6.32
N ILE A 6 -23.80 -37.17 5.59
CA ILE A 6 -22.52 -36.55 5.20
C ILE A 6 -22.69 -35.54 4.04
N LEU A 7 -23.88 -35.41 3.44
CA LEU A 7 -24.04 -34.63 2.22
C LEU A 7 -25.15 -33.57 2.23
N ALA A 8 -25.81 -33.32 3.36
CA ALA A 8 -26.94 -32.40 3.41
C ALA A 8 -26.74 -31.27 4.44
N LEU A 9 -26.20 -30.15 3.97
CA LEU A 9 -26.62 -28.80 4.35
C LEU A 9 -26.38 -28.36 5.82
N GLY A 10 -25.21 -28.66 6.37
CA GLY A 10 -24.66 -27.93 7.52
C GLY A 10 -23.73 -26.80 7.08
N PRO A 11 -23.48 -25.75 7.88
CA PRO A 11 -22.45 -24.76 7.58
C PRO A 11 -21.13 -25.52 7.40
N LEU A 12 -20.47 -25.30 6.26
CA LEU A 12 -19.23 -25.98 5.85
C LEU A 12 -18.32 -26.18 7.06
N GLY A 13 -18.27 -27.42 7.54
CA GLY A 13 -17.51 -27.77 8.72
C GLY A 13 -16.02 -27.83 8.40
N THR A 14 -15.22 -27.98 9.45
CA THR A 14 -13.79 -28.28 9.30
C THR A 14 -13.53 -29.55 8.46
N PRO A 15 -14.37 -30.62 8.47
CA PRO A 15 -14.14 -31.78 7.62
C PRO A 15 -14.24 -31.48 6.11
N GLU A 16 -15.26 -30.72 5.69
CA GLU A 16 -15.48 -30.36 4.29
C GLU A 16 -14.33 -29.51 3.76
N MET A 17 -13.85 -28.55 4.56
CA MET A 17 -12.70 -27.72 4.19
C MET A 17 -11.41 -28.54 4.02
N ILE A 18 -11.21 -29.59 4.82
CA ILE A 18 -10.08 -30.51 4.67
C ILE A 18 -10.20 -31.30 3.37
N ILE A 19 -11.39 -31.81 3.03
CA ILE A 19 -11.62 -32.56 1.78
C ILE A 19 -11.32 -31.68 0.56
N ILE A 20 -11.82 -30.44 0.55
CA ILE A 20 -11.53 -29.46 -0.50
C ILE A 20 -10.03 -29.15 -0.55
N GLY A 21 -9.40 -28.97 0.61
CA GLY A 21 -7.96 -28.74 0.72
C GLY A 21 -7.14 -29.88 0.11
N ILE A 22 -7.50 -31.14 0.39
CA ILE A 22 -6.86 -32.32 -0.19
C ILE A 22 -7.07 -32.36 -1.71
N LEU A 23 -8.27 -32.07 -2.20
CA LEU A 23 -8.55 -32.03 -3.65
C LEU A 23 -7.67 -31.01 -4.36
N ILE A 24 -7.57 -29.79 -3.82
CA ILE A 24 -6.65 -28.75 -4.32
C ILE A 24 -5.21 -29.24 -4.26
N LEU A 25 -4.82 -29.93 -3.19
CA LEU A 25 -3.48 -30.49 -3.03
C LEU A 25 -3.15 -31.56 -4.06
N VAL A 26 -4.12 -32.36 -4.50
CA VAL A 26 -3.95 -33.38 -5.54
C VAL A 26 -3.84 -32.73 -6.92
N LEU A 27 -4.69 -31.73 -7.21
CA LEU A 27 -4.69 -31.04 -8.51
C LEU A 27 -3.43 -30.19 -8.72
N PHE A 28 -3.03 -29.44 -7.69
CA PHE A 28 -1.92 -28.49 -7.80
C PHE A 28 -0.63 -29.03 -7.19
N GLY A 29 -0.69 -29.96 -6.24
CA GLY A 29 0.47 -30.47 -5.50
C GLY A 29 0.78 -29.64 -4.24
N ALA A 30 1.18 -30.33 -3.16
CA ALA A 30 1.52 -29.71 -1.88
C ALA A 30 2.64 -28.66 -1.94
N LYS A 31 3.53 -28.75 -2.94
CA LYS A 31 4.61 -27.78 -3.14
C LYS A 31 4.19 -26.53 -3.91
N LYS A 32 3.12 -26.57 -4.70
CA LYS A 32 2.69 -25.43 -5.55
C LYS A 32 1.91 -24.38 -4.77
N LEU A 33 1.03 -24.79 -3.85
CA LEU A 33 0.30 -23.86 -2.97
C LEU A 33 1.20 -22.87 -2.21
N PRO A 34 2.22 -23.31 -1.45
CA PRO A 34 3.09 -22.38 -0.71
C PRO A 34 3.95 -21.53 -1.64
N THR A 35 4.34 -22.06 -2.80
CA THR A 35 5.09 -21.32 -3.81
C THR A 35 4.24 -20.19 -4.41
N PHE A 36 2.99 -20.49 -4.75
CA PHE A 36 2.02 -19.52 -5.27
C PHE A 36 1.65 -18.46 -4.23
N ALA A 37 1.43 -18.87 -2.98
CA ALA A 37 1.19 -17.92 -1.88
C ALA A 37 2.39 -16.99 -1.67
N ARG A 38 3.62 -17.50 -1.74
CA ARG A 38 4.84 -16.68 -1.64
C ARG A 38 4.98 -15.71 -2.81
N SER A 39 4.71 -16.12 -4.05
CA SER A 39 4.79 -15.22 -5.21
C SER A 39 3.72 -14.13 -5.15
N LEU A 40 2.47 -14.48 -4.83
CA LEU A 40 1.40 -13.51 -4.63
C LEU A 40 1.70 -12.56 -3.47
N GLY A 41 2.22 -13.07 -2.36
CA GLY A 41 2.60 -12.26 -1.21
C GLY A 41 3.70 -11.26 -1.53
N LYS A 42 4.72 -11.67 -2.31
CA LYS A 42 5.75 -10.75 -2.81
C LYS A 42 5.16 -9.67 -3.71
N SER A 43 4.35 -10.05 -4.70
CA SER A 43 3.70 -9.10 -5.62
C SER A 43 2.79 -8.12 -4.88
N MET A 44 2.02 -8.59 -3.90
CA MET A 44 1.19 -7.72 -3.05
C MET A 44 2.02 -6.79 -2.17
N GLY A 45 3.16 -7.26 -1.65
CA GLY A 45 4.10 -6.44 -0.87
C GLY A 45 4.72 -5.32 -1.68
N GLU A 46 5.23 -5.64 -2.87
CA GLU A 46 5.78 -4.65 -3.82
C GLU A 46 4.71 -3.65 -4.27
N PHE A 47 3.51 -4.14 -4.57
CA PHE A 47 2.38 -3.29 -4.93
C PHE A 47 1.97 -2.32 -3.82
N LYS A 48 1.95 -2.80 -2.57
CA LYS A 48 1.67 -1.94 -1.42
C LYS A 48 2.74 -0.87 -1.24
N LYS A 49 4.02 -1.23 -1.40
CA LYS A 49 5.14 -0.28 -1.31
C LYS A 49 5.03 0.81 -2.38
N ALA A 50 4.81 0.41 -3.64
CA ALA A 50 4.65 1.34 -4.75
C ALA A 50 3.46 2.30 -4.54
N ARG A 51 2.34 1.80 -4.00
CA ARG A 51 1.21 2.66 -3.65
C ARG A 51 1.57 3.71 -2.60
N THR A 52 2.26 3.32 -1.53
CA THR A 52 2.66 4.26 -0.46
C THR A 52 3.64 5.32 -0.95
N GLU A 53 4.60 4.95 -1.79
CA GLU A 53 5.55 5.88 -2.41
C GLU A 53 4.81 6.89 -3.31
N PHE A 54 3.89 6.40 -4.15
CA PHE A 54 3.06 7.25 -5.00
C PHE A 54 2.17 8.22 -4.20
N GLU A 55 1.53 7.75 -3.13
CA GLU A 55 0.74 8.62 -2.23
C GLU A 55 1.61 9.72 -1.58
N THR A 56 2.84 9.40 -1.21
CA THR A 56 3.80 10.35 -0.63
C THR A 56 4.26 11.38 -1.66
N GLU A 57 4.59 10.94 -2.88
CA GLU A 57 4.94 11.83 -3.99
C GLU A 57 3.79 12.78 -4.36
N LEU A 58 2.55 12.29 -4.40
CA LEU A 58 1.39 13.12 -4.66
C LEU A 58 1.16 14.18 -3.57
N GLN A 59 1.34 13.84 -2.29
CA GLN A 59 1.25 14.81 -1.19
C GLN A 59 2.34 15.88 -1.29
N ASN A 60 3.58 15.47 -1.55
CA ASN A 60 4.70 16.40 -1.71
C ASN A 60 4.52 17.33 -2.93
N ALA A 61 4.01 16.80 -4.05
CA ALA A 61 3.71 17.59 -5.25
C ALA A 61 2.58 18.61 -5.01
N GLN A 62 1.57 18.26 -4.21
CA GLN A 62 0.53 19.21 -3.80
C GLN A 62 1.09 20.32 -2.91
N GLU A 63 1.99 19.99 -1.98
CA GLU A 63 2.64 20.98 -1.10
C GLU A 63 3.62 21.89 -1.86
N GLU A 64 4.22 21.41 -2.96
CA GLU A 64 5.08 22.23 -3.83
C GLU A 64 4.30 23.21 -4.70
N VAL A 65 3.09 22.85 -5.16
CA VAL A 65 2.21 23.74 -5.93
C VAL A 65 1.61 24.85 -5.06
N GLU A 66 1.44 24.64 -3.75
CA GLU A 66 0.93 25.67 -2.82
C GLU A 66 1.99 26.64 -2.26
N ARG A 67 3.28 26.48 -2.57
CA ARG A 67 4.33 27.45 -2.19
C ARG A 67 4.56 28.48 -3.31
N PRO A 68 3.96 29.68 -3.28
CA PRO A 68 4.44 30.76 -4.12
C PRO A 68 5.86 31.12 -3.65
N LYS A 69 6.83 30.82 -4.50
CA LYS A 69 8.23 31.18 -4.32
C LYS A 69 8.36 32.71 -4.41
N ILE A 70 8.09 33.41 -3.32
CA ILE A 70 8.36 34.84 -3.19
C ILE A 70 9.38 35.03 -2.06
N THR A 71 10.40 35.85 -2.38
CA THR A 71 11.41 36.51 -1.51
C THR A 71 12.82 35.88 -1.61
N PRO A 72 13.95 36.65 -1.63
CA PRO A 72 14.20 38.11 -1.72
C PRO A 72 15.28 38.53 -2.77
N PRO A 73 15.41 39.83 -3.12
CA PRO A 73 16.68 40.49 -2.74
C PRO A 73 16.55 41.59 -1.67
N GLN A 74 17.53 41.59 -0.78
CA GLN A 74 17.76 42.52 0.30
C GLN A 74 17.80 43.98 -0.17
N GLU A 75 16.80 44.78 0.20
CA GLU A 75 16.90 46.24 0.16
C GLU A 75 17.65 46.74 1.40
N LYS A 76 18.96 46.45 1.47
CA LYS A 76 19.89 47.24 2.29
C LYS A 76 20.32 48.46 1.48
N ARG A 77 19.44 49.46 1.38
CA ARG A 77 19.80 50.83 1.00
C ARG A 77 19.05 51.84 1.88
N GLN A 78 19.53 51.96 3.11
CA GLN A 78 19.63 53.26 3.75
C GLN A 78 21.07 53.35 4.28
N PRO A 79 21.86 54.30 3.77
CA PRO A 79 21.92 55.57 4.49
C PRO A 79 21.99 56.77 3.53
N VAL A 80 20.96 57.60 3.53
CA VAL A 80 21.07 59.00 3.08
C VAL A 80 20.06 59.81 3.87
N ALA A 81 20.50 60.31 5.02
CA ALA A 81 19.94 61.49 5.67
C ALA A 81 20.87 61.92 6.83
N ASN A 82 22.07 62.40 6.48
CA ASN A 82 22.69 63.48 7.25
C ASN A 82 23.59 64.28 6.30
N VAL A 83 23.00 65.28 5.67
CA VAL A 83 23.73 66.45 5.19
C VAL A 83 23.04 67.63 5.87
N GLU A 84 23.65 68.07 6.95
CA GLU A 84 23.54 69.44 7.46
C GLU A 84 23.81 70.41 6.31
N ASP A 85 22.84 71.28 5.98
CA ASP A 85 23.09 72.67 5.56
C ASP A 85 21.78 73.47 5.58
N SER A 86 21.69 74.45 6.49
CA SER A 86 20.72 75.57 6.67
C SER A 86 20.02 75.61 8.03
#